data_AF-A0A7R9J8X9-F1
#
_entry.id   AF-A0A7R9J8X9-F1
#
_cell.length_a   1.000
_cell.length_b   1.000
_cell.length_c   1.000
_cell.angle_alpha   90.00
_cell.angle_beta   90.00
_cell.angle_gamma   90.00
#
_symmetry.space_group_name_H-M   'P 1'
#
loop_
_entity.id
_entity.type
_entity.pdbx_description
1 polymer ?
#
loop_
_entity_poly.entity_id
_entity_poly.type
_entity_poly.pdbx_seq_one_letter_code
_entity_poly.pdbx_strand_id
1 'polypeptide(L)' 'MVGQTRIHIDAVEGLGNFMELEVMLLEDQLVEDGQEIAYSLMSKLGVNKEDLIAGAYMDLILKN' A
#
# COMPACT_ATOMS: atom_id res chain seq x y z
N MET A 1 -4.77 4.04 -11.30
CA MET A 1 -3.47 3.37 -11.52
C MET A 1 -2.44 4.42 -11.90
N VAL A 2 -1.19 4.25 -11.45
CA VAL A 2 -0.05 5.13 -11.79
C VAL A 2 1.12 4.25 -12.20
N GLY A 3 1.53 4.33 -13.47
CA GLY A 3 2.54 3.40 -14.01
C GLY A 3 2.13 1.93 -13.82
N GLN A 4 3.03 1.14 -13.24
CA GLN A 4 2.79 -0.28 -12.88
C GLN A 4 2.19 -0.49 -11.49
N THR A 5 1.77 0.60 -10.82
CA THR A 5 1.19 0.54 -9.47
C THR A 5 -0.33 0.72 -9.52
N ARG A 6 -1.05 -0.22 -8.92
CA ARG A 6 -2.46 -0.06 -8.60
C ARG A 6 -2.57 0.62 -7.24
N ILE A 7 -3.48 1.59 -7.17
CA ILE A 7 -3.74 2.35 -5.94
C ILE A 7 -5.19 2.03 -5.59
N HIS A 8 -5.39 1.41 -4.43
CA HIS A 8 -6.70 1.10 -3.88
C HIS A 8 -7.01 2.13 -2.79
N ILE A 9 -8.25 2.60 -2.73
CA ILE A 9 -8.73 3.56 -1.72
C ILE A 9 -10.01 2.97 -1.16
N ASP A 10 -9.92 2.46 0.06
CA ASP A 10 -10.97 1.67 0.67
C ASP A 10 -11.53 2.37 1.90
N ALA A 11 -12.85 2.36 2.04
CA ALA A 11 -13.53 2.68 3.28
C ALA A 11 -13.98 1.36 3.90
N VAL A 12 -13.32 0.95 4.98
CA VAL A 12 -13.58 -0.31 5.68
C VAL A 12 -14.43 -0.03 6.91
N GLU A 13 -15.64 -0.60 6.93
CA GLU A 13 -16.55 -0.48 8.05
C GLU A 13 -15.88 -0.98 9.35
N GLY A 14 -15.93 -0.16 10.40
CA GLY A 14 -15.30 -0.45 11.69
C GLY A 14 -13.80 -0.16 11.78
N LEU A 15 -13.11 0.15 10.67
CA LEU A 15 -11.67 0.48 10.68
C LEU A 15 -11.34 1.87 10.13
N GLY A 16 -12.17 2.44 9.26
CA GLY A 16 -11.95 3.75 8.64
C GLY A 16 -11.43 3.66 7.21
N ASN A 17 -10.62 4.64 6.80
CA ASN A 17 -10.15 4.76 5.41
C ASN A 17 -8.71 4.27 5.27
N PHE A 18 -8.44 3.54 4.20
CA PHE A 18 -7.14 2.96 3.89
C PHE A 18 -6.75 3.23 2.44
N MET A 19 -5.45 3.22 2.20
CA MET A 19 -4.87 3.25 0.87
C MET A 19 -3.83 2.15 0.74
N GLU A 20 -3.93 1.36 -0.33
CA GLU A 20 -2.95 0.31 -0.65
C GLU A 20 -2.24 0.61 -1.97
N LEU A 21 -0.93 0.37 -2.00
CA LEU A 21 -0.09 0.47 -3.19
C LEU A 21 0.37 -0.93 -3.60
N GLU A 22 -0.21 -1.45 -4.68
CA GLU A 22 0.13 -2.76 -5.25
C GLU A 22 1.02 -2.55 -6.48
N VAL A 23 2.34 -2.74 -6.32
CA VAL A 23 3.29 -2.65 -7.43
C VAL A 23 3.36 -3.99 -8.14
N MET A 24 2.95 -4.01 -9.40
CA MET A 24 3.10 -5.19 -10.25
C MET A 24 4.54 -5.28 -10.75
N LEU A 25 5.27 -6.30 -10.30
CA LEU A 25 6.62 -6.55 -10.79
C LEU A 25 6.59 -7.07 -12.23
N LEU A 26 7.56 -6.62 -13.03
CA LEU A 26 7.89 -7.20 -14.32
C LEU A 26 8.79 -8.43 -14.14
N GLU A 27 8.94 -9.23 -15.21
CA GLU A 27 9.69 -10.50 -15.16
C GLU A 27 11.14 -10.37 -14.69
N ASP A 28 11.77 -9.22 -14.94
CA ASP A 28 13.16 -8.91 -14.62
C ASP A 28 13.32 -8.08 -13.34
N GLN A 29 12.23 -7.71 -12.67
CA GLN A 29 12.27 -6.89 -11.46
C GLN A 29 12.35 -7.73 -10.19
N LEU A 30 13.16 -7.25 -9.26
CA LEU A 30 13.22 -7.78 -7.90
C LEU A 30 12.17 -7.14 -7.01
N VAL A 31 11.96 -7.71 -5.84
CA VAL A 31 11.01 -7.17 -4.85
C VAL A 31 11.45 -5.78 -4.40
N GLU A 32 12.76 -5.57 -4.26
CA GLU A 32 13.36 -4.30 -3.88
C GLU A 32 13.05 -3.20 -4.90
N ASP A 33 13.02 -3.51 -6.20
CA ASP A 33 12.64 -2.54 -7.24
C ASP A 33 11.18 -2.10 -7.06
N GLY A 34 10.29 -3.03 -6.73
CA GLY A 34 8.90 -2.74 -6.41
C GLY A 34 8.75 -1.89 -5.14
N GLN A 35 9.56 -2.17 -4.12
CA GLN A 35 9.57 -1.39 -2.87
C GLN A 35 9.99 0.06 -3.10
N GLU A 36 11.02 0.30 -3.90
CA GLU A 36 11.47 1.67 -4.24
C GLU A 36 10.39 2.45 -5.00
N ILE A 37 9.65 1.79 -5.90
CA ILE A 37 8.51 2.40 -6.59
C ILE A 37 7.40 2.76 -5.60
N ALA A 38 7.07 1.86 -4.66
CA ALA A 38 6.08 2.13 -3.63
C ALA A 38 6.51 3.31 -2.74
N TYR A 39 7.76 3.34 -2.27
CA TYR A 39 8.29 4.44 -1.45
C TYR A 39 8.29 5.78 -2.18
N SER A 40 8.61 5.79 -3.48
CA SER A 40 8.52 6.99 -4.31
C SER A 40 7.09 7.52 -4.40
N LEU A 41 6.11 6.62 -4.55
CA LEU A 41 4.69 7.00 -4.60
C LEU A 41 4.18 7.47 -3.23
N MET A 42 4.55 6.79 -2.14
CA MET A 42 4.22 7.22 -0.78
C MET A 42 4.68 8.66 -0.52
N SER A 43 5.94 8.98 -0.85
CA SER A 43 6.48 10.33 -0.70
C SER A 43 5.69 11.38 -1.48
N LYS A 44 5.29 11.07 -2.72
CA LYS A 44 4.46 11.96 -3.56
C LYS A 44 3.04 12.14 -3.03
N LEU A 45 2.50 11.13 -2.34
CA LEU A 45 1.16 11.13 -1.76
C LEU A 45 1.15 11.67 -0.31
N GLY A 46 2.32 12.00 0.25
CA GLY A 46 2.43 12.49 1.63
C GLY A 46 2.23 11.41 2.70
N VAL A 47 2.45 10.13 2.35
CA VAL A 47 2.39 9.00 3.29
C VAL A 47 3.77 8.78 3.90
N ASN A 48 3.85 8.83 5.23
CA ASN A 48 5.08 8.60 5.96
C ASN A 48 5.20 7.13 6.37
N LYS A 49 6.38 6.72 6.85
CA LYS A 49 6.59 5.33 7.28
C LYS A 49 5.79 4.99 8.53
N GLU A 50 5.49 5.97 9.35
CA GLU A 50 4.70 5.87 10.57
C GLU A 50 3.22 5.64 10.28
N ASP A 51 2.76 5.98 9.07
CA ASP A 51 1.39 5.75 8.60
C ASP A 51 1.21 4.31 8.08
N LEU A 52 2.29 3.53 7.93
CA LEU A 52 2.22 2.16 7.43
C LEU A 52 1.63 1.22 8.48
N ILE A 53 0.68 0.41 8.03
CA ILE A 53 0.04 -0.63 8.83
C ILE A 53 0.36 -1.99 8.20
N ALA A 54 0.60 -2.99 9.05
CA ALA A 54 0.91 -4.35 8.64
C ALA A 54 -0.26 -5.30 8.94
N GLY A 55 -0.48 -6.25 8.03
CA GLY A 55 -1.56 -7.24 8.11
C GLY A 55 -2.75 -6.91 7.22
N ALA A 56 -3.70 -7.82 7.12
CA ALA A 56 -4.93 -7.62 6.36
C ALA A 56 -5.98 -6.87 7.20
N TYR A 57 -6.99 -6.29 6.55
CA TYR A 57 -8.13 -5.67 7.24
C TYR A 57 -8.81 -6.63 8.23
N MET A 58 -8.91 -7.93 7.90
CA MET A 58 -9.46 -8.93 8.81
C MET A 58 -8.65 -9.05 10.11
N ASP A 59 -7.31 -9.01 10.02
CA ASP A 59 -6.43 -9.07 11.20
C ASP A 59 -6.62 -7.84 12.11
N LEU A 60 -6.88 -6.68 11.50
CA LEU A 60 -7.16 -5.43 12.22
C LEU A 60 -8.55 -5.47 12.87
N ILE A 61 -9.56 -5.98 12.17
CA ILE A 61 -10.93 -6.15 12.72
C ILE A 61 -10.90 -7.10 13.93
N LEU A 62 -10.22 -8.24 13.82
CA LEU A 62 -10.18 -9.26 14.88
C LEU A 62 -9.36 -8.83 16.11
N LYS A 63 -8.56 -7.76 16.00
CA LYS A 63 -7.80 -7.18 17.12
C LYS A 63 -8.56 -6.07 17.86
N ASN A 64 -9.65 -5.56 17.28
CA ASN A 64 -10.53 -4.56 17.90
C ASN A 64 -11.60 -5.24 18.78
#